data_AF-A0A9K3QAH9-F1
#
_entry.id   AF-A0A9K3QAH9-F1
#
_cell.length_a   1.000
_cell.length_b   1.000
_cell.length_c   1.000
_cell.angle_alpha   90.00
_cell.angle_beta   90.00
_cell.angle_gamma   90.00
#
_symmetry.space_group_name_H-M   'P 1'
#
loop_
_entity.id
_entity.type
_entity.pdbx_description
1 polymer ?
#
loop_
_entity_poly.entity_id
_entity_poly.type
_entity_poly.pdbx_seq_one_letter_code
_entity_poly.pdbx_strand_id
1 'polypeptide(L)'
;MSTAWYRSGHVPKMIQKWSFLNSPSLHIEVWDTTCVVHNMTKQHNNSVAGGGDSGGGSAGVASNSYHILLNPANPQLSGVSKFPYFPIGGPQPPPGFEIQKDTHPIMGYVSQWGGMEVGNGMMFASNVVDGLVHQLGGKELQRALQQVLEELGVTQLQEGQAVATTAQVGTFHKTTGYQYIIHAVPPFYQHQNNTTIIDDDSMVTTTTSEILAETYRNALQVATRLAPKIQQKMYSNQNHQHHDDDDNDDDDDDAFRIRIATPLLGAGCRGFPTTVAIRVAADTLTTYSAPSGNMPKMTVAFAIPDGDIRQQLVNALNGMCDNETLINKQFFKVK
;
A
#
# COMPACT_ATOMS: atom_id res chain seq x y z
N MET A 1 17.27 -2.65 8.98
CA MET A 1 16.67 -2.53 7.63
C MET A 1 15.75 -3.71 7.40
N SER A 2 14.48 -3.43 7.05
CA SER A 2 13.44 -4.44 6.84
C SER A 2 13.80 -5.31 5.63
N THR A 3 14.46 -6.43 5.88
CA THR A 3 14.65 -7.46 4.87
C THR A 3 13.30 -8.16 4.68
N ALA A 4 12.68 -7.98 3.51
CA ALA A 4 11.47 -8.69 3.12
C ALA A 4 11.81 -10.17 2.90
N TRP A 5 12.03 -10.92 3.97
CA TRP A 5 12.15 -12.37 3.88
C TRP A 5 10.74 -12.93 3.75
N TYR A 6 10.38 -13.37 2.56
CA TYR A 6 9.22 -14.23 2.40
C TYR A 6 9.47 -15.53 3.16
N ARG A 7 8.93 -15.65 4.37
CA ARG A 7 8.83 -16.93 5.08
C ARG A 7 7.51 -17.56 4.67
N SER A 8 7.58 -18.56 3.79
CA SER A 8 6.42 -19.39 3.44
C SER A 8 5.83 -19.98 4.73
N GLY A 9 4.56 -19.67 5.00
CA GLY A 9 3.86 -20.14 6.21
C GLY A 9 3.77 -19.13 7.35
N HIS A 10 4.40 -17.94 7.25
CA HIS A 10 4.09 -16.88 8.20
C HIS A 10 2.68 -16.33 7.92
N VAL A 11 1.76 -16.62 8.84
CA VAL A 11 0.39 -16.15 8.80
C VAL A 11 0.37 -14.71 9.29
N PRO A 12 -0.07 -13.72 8.47
CA PRO A 12 -0.09 -12.34 8.91
C PRO A 12 -0.98 -12.17 10.15
N LYS A 13 -0.56 -11.34 11.09
CA LYS A 13 -1.26 -11.13 12.36
C LYS A 13 -1.62 -9.66 12.51
N MET A 14 -2.91 -9.38 12.65
CA MET A 14 -3.34 -8.03 13.01
C MET A 14 -2.88 -7.74 14.43
N ILE A 15 -2.15 -6.64 14.59
CA ILE A 15 -1.67 -6.18 15.89
C ILE A 15 -2.72 -5.28 16.53
N GLN A 16 -3.18 -4.27 15.80
CA GLN A 16 -4.12 -3.29 16.32
C GLN A 16 -4.93 -2.64 15.19
N LYS A 17 -6.12 -2.16 15.54
CA LYS A 17 -7.06 -1.45 14.67
C LYS A 17 -7.52 -0.16 15.35
N TRP A 18 -7.67 0.90 14.58
CA TRP A 18 -8.18 2.20 15.00
C TRP A 18 -9.38 2.62 14.15
N SER A 19 -10.31 3.32 14.79
CA SER A 19 -11.44 4.01 14.17
C SER A 19 -11.48 5.43 14.73
N PHE A 20 -11.70 6.42 13.86
CA PHE A 20 -11.58 7.83 14.23
C PHE A 20 -12.96 8.49 14.27
N LEU A 21 -13.20 9.38 15.24
CA LEU A 21 -14.45 10.15 15.34
C LEU A 21 -14.68 11.00 14.08
N ASN A 22 -13.63 11.69 13.65
CA ASN A 22 -13.67 12.63 12.54
C ASN A 22 -13.76 11.93 11.17
N SER A 23 -13.59 10.61 11.14
CA SER A 23 -13.62 9.80 9.92
C SER A 23 -14.10 8.38 10.25
N PRO A 24 -15.39 8.19 10.58
CA PRO A 24 -15.92 6.89 10.99
C PRO A 24 -15.85 5.85 9.87
N SER A 25 -15.80 6.30 8.61
CA SER A 25 -15.61 5.45 7.44
C SER A 25 -14.17 4.99 7.25
N LEU A 26 -13.17 5.59 7.91
CA LEU A 26 -11.76 5.21 7.76
C LEU A 26 -11.29 4.42 8.99
N HIS A 27 -10.85 3.19 8.74
CA HIS A 27 -10.12 2.40 9.72
C HIS A 27 -8.65 2.33 9.34
N ILE A 28 -7.79 2.31 10.35
CA ILE A 28 -6.37 2.00 10.18
C ILE A 28 -6.11 0.68 10.89
N GLU A 29 -5.33 -0.19 10.27
CA GLU A 29 -4.87 -1.44 10.86
C GLU A 29 -3.36 -1.56 10.71
N VAL A 30 -2.71 -2.17 11.70
CA VAL A 30 -1.29 -2.50 11.67
C VAL A 30 -1.14 -4.01 11.79
N TRP A 31 -0.37 -4.58 10.86
CA TRP A 31 -0.19 -6.02 10.69
C TRP A 31 1.28 -6.41 10.77
N ASP A 32 1.55 -7.49 11.49
CA ASP A 32 2.79 -8.24 11.39
C ASP A 32 2.68 -9.20 10.20
N THR A 33 3.56 -9.05 9.22
CA THR A 33 3.55 -9.86 8.01
C THR A 33 4.89 -9.80 7.30
N THR A 34 5.27 -10.87 6.62
CA THR A 34 6.53 -10.97 5.88
C THR A 34 6.50 -10.31 4.51
N CYS A 35 5.32 -10.13 3.92
CA CYS A 35 5.18 -9.57 2.58
C CYS A 35 3.76 -9.01 2.37
N VAL A 36 3.67 -7.69 2.13
CA VAL A 36 2.39 -7.04 1.80
C VAL A 36 1.75 -7.65 0.54
N VAL A 37 2.55 -7.95 -0.49
CA VAL A 37 2.07 -8.42 -1.80
C VAL A 37 1.38 -9.79 -1.73
N HIS A 38 1.80 -10.69 -0.85
CA HIS A 38 1.31 -12.07 -0.84
C HIS A 38 0.30 -12.40 0.25
N ASN A 39 0.33 -11.68 1.37
CA ASN A 39 -0.25 -12.19 2.60
C ASN A 39 -1.59 -11.53 2.98
N MET A 40 -1.89 -10.32 2.50
CA MET A 40 -2.99 -9.52 3.06
C MET A 40 -4.39 -9.82 2.51
N THR A 41 -4.53 -10.83 1.65
CA THR A 41 -5.81 -11.23 1.02
C THR A 41 -6.25 -12.65 1.37
N LYS A 42 -5.30 -13.56 1.65
CA LYS A 42 -5.55 -15.01 1.75
C LYS A 42 -6.29 -15.43 3.03
N GLN A 43 -6.38 -14.57 4.03
CA GLN A 43 -6.89 -14.96 5.34
C GLN A 43 -8.40 -15.14 5.44
N HIS A 44 -9.19 -14.63 4.48
CA HIS A 44 -10.65 -14.79 4.60
C HIS A 44 -11.15 -16.21 4.31
N ASN A 45 -10.39 -17.05 3.60
CA ASN A 45 -10.91 -18.35 3.15
C ASN A 45 -10.50 -19.55 4.04
N ASN A 46 -9.48 -19.43 4.90
CA ASN A 46 -8.89 -20.58 5.58
C ASN A 46 -9.20 -20.67 7.09
N SER A 47 -9.98 -19.75 7.67
CA SER A 47 -10.33 -19.79 9.11
C SER A 47 -11.33 -20.89 9.50
N VAL A 48 -11.88 -21.66 8.55
CA VAL A 48 -12.94 -22.65 8.83
C VAL A 48 -12.44 -24.11 8.87
N ALA A 49 -11.22 -24.41 8.42
CA ALA A 49 -10.79 -25.81 8.23
C ALA A 49 -10.07 -26.47 9.43
N GLY A 50 -9.97 -25.80 10.58
CA GLY A 50 -9.05 -26.19 11.67
C GLY A 50 -9.71 -26.48 13.02
N GLY A 51 -10.85 -27.17 13.05
CA GLY A 51 -11.43 -27.65 14.31
C GLY A 51 -12.62 -28.59 14.08
N GLY A 52 -12.43 -29.89 14.31
CA GLY A 52 -13.55 -30.76 14.69
C GLY A 52 -14.19 -30.19 15.97
N ASP A 53 -15.49 -30.30 16.20
CA ASP A 53 -16.38 -31.39 15.86
C ASP A 53 -17.82 -30.82 15.76
N SER A 54 -18.58 -31.33 14.79
CA SER A 54 -20.05 -31.41 14.74
C SER A 54 -20.94 -30.21 15.13
N GLY A 55 -21.60 -29.60 14.12
CA GLY A 55 -23.01 -29.18 14.24
C GLY A 55 -23.31 -27.69 14.05
N GLY A 56 -23.40 -27.24 12.79
CA GLY A 56 -23.92 -25.90 12.46
C GLY A 56 -23.16 -25.28 11.30
N GLY A 57 -23.41 -25.74 10.08
CA GLY A 57 -22.83 -25.18 8.86
C GLY A 57 -23.40 -23.80 8.57
N SER A 58 -22.93 -22.78 9.30
CA SER A 58 -23.10 -21.40 8.87
C SER A 58 -22.15 -21.21 7.69
N ALA A 59 -22.70 -21.25 6.48
CA ALA A 59 -21.97 -20.88 5.27
C ALA A 59 -21.45 -19.46 5.50
N GLY A 60 -20.14 -19.33 5.75
CA GLY A 60 -19.53 -18.05 6.06
C GLY A 60 -19.88 -17.07 4.95
N VAL A 61 -20.70 -16.07 5.29
CA VAL A 61 -21.06 -14.97 4.39
C VAL A 61 -19.76 -14.39 3.87
N ALA A 62 -19.54 -14.50 2.57
CA ALA A 62 -18.35 -13.96 1.93
C ALA A 62 -18.35 -12.45 2.18
N SER A 63 -17.43 -11.97 3.01
CA SER A 63 -17.39 -10.54 3.32
C SER A 63 -17.24 -9.75 2.01
N ASN A 64 -18.12 -8.76 1.80
CA ASN A 64 -18.14 -7.91 0.62
C ASN A 64 -16.97 -6.90 0.63
N SER A 65 -15.74 -7.41 0.75
CA SER A 65 -14.52 -6.64 0.83
C SER A 65 -13.72 -6.69 -0.46
N TYR A 66 -13.24 -5.53 -0.90
CA TYR A 66 -12.29 -5.43 -2.01
C TYR A 66 -10.91 -5.10 -1.52
N HIS A 67 -9.94 -5.88 -1.99
CA HIS A 67 -8.54 -5.76 -1.65
C HIS A 67 -7.80 -4.98 -2.73
N ILE A 68 -7.18 -3.89 -2.29
CA ILE A 68 -6.33 -3.03 -3.10
C ILE A 68 -4.90 -3.10 -2.54
N LEU A 69 -3.89 -3.20 -3.40
CA LEU A 69 -2.50 -3.01 -3.01
C LEU A 69 -2.07 -1.57 -3.31
N LEU A 70 -1.49 -0.88 -2.33
CA LEU A 70 -0.76 0.36 -2.54
C LEU A 70 0.71 0.05 -2.85
N ASN A 71 1.09 0.25 -4.10
CA ASN A 71 2.43 0.01 -4.63
C ASN A 71 3.25 1.31 -4.70
N PRO A 72 4.36 1.45 -3.95
CA PRO A 72 5.29 2.56 -4.09
C PRO A 72 6.06 2.43 -5.42
N ALA A 73 5.59 3.10 -6.47
CA ALA A 73 6.12 3.04 -7.82
C ALA A 73 7.19 4.11 -8.10
N ASN A 74 7.94 3.92 -9.19
CA ASN A 74 8.79 4.96 -9.77
C ASN A 74 7.98 5.89 -10.71
N PRO A 75 8.42 7.15 -10.95
CA PRO A 75 7.74 8.10 -11.83
C PRO A 75 7.34 7.55 -13.20
N GLN A 76 8.19 6.70 -13.78
CA GLN A 76 7.96 6.13 -15.12
C GLN A 76 7.05 4.89 -15.12
N LEU A 77 6.56 4.46 -13.95
CA LEU A 77 5.75 3.24 -13.78
C LEU A 77 6.39 1.99 -14.43
N SER A 78 7.72 1.97 -14.51
CA SER A 78 8.46 0.96 -15.26
C SER A 78 8.83 -0.26 -14.42
N GLY A 79 8.59 -0.21 -13.11
CA GLY A 79 9.10 -1.19 -12.17
C GLY A 79 10.60 -1.40 -12.29
N VAL A 80 10.97 -2.68 -12.29
CA VAL A 80 12.36 -3.15 -12.49
C VAL A 80 12.69 -3.52 -13.93
N SER A 81 11.78 -3.26 -14.87
CA SER A 81 12.00 -3.62 -16.28
C SER A 81 13.13 -2.83 -16.92
N LYS A 82 13.36 -1.60 -16.45
CA LYS A 82 14.46 -0.73 -16.89
C LYS A 82 15.67 -0.79 -15.95
N PHE A 83 15.47 -1.18 -14.69
CA PHE A 83 16.51 -1.17 -13.66
C PHE A 83 16.47 -2.48 -12.85
N PRO A 84 17.53 -3.30 -12.86
CA PRO A 84 17.56 -4.52 -12.06
C PRO A 84 17.65 -4.25 -10.54
N TYR A 85 17.89 -2.99 -10.16
CA TYR A 85 18.03 -2.54 -8.78
C TYR A 85 17.42 -1.14 -8.56
N PHE A 86 17.04 -0.85 -7.32
CA PHE A 86 16.64 0.50 -6.88
C PHE A 86 17.75 1.15 -6.07
N PRO A 87 18.20 2.38 -6.41
CA PRO A 87 19.08 3.14 -5.55
C PRO A 87 18.35 3.53 -4.26
N ILE A 88 18.99 3.31 -3.11
CA ILE A 88 18.50 3.76 -1.80
C ILE A 88 18.93 5.21 -1.60
N GLY A 89 17.97 6.12 -1.43
CA GLY A 89 18.24 7.51 -1.03
C GLY A 89 18.96 8.40 -2.07
N GLY A 90 19.14 7.92 -3.31
CA GLY A 90 19.73 8.69 -4.40
C GLY A 90 18.68 9.16 -5.41
N PRO A 91 18.92 10.27 -6.14
CA PRO A 91 18.02 10.69 -7.21
C PRO A 91 17.91 9.61 -8.30
N GLN A 92 16.77 9.56 -8.98
CA GLN A 92 16.61 8.70 -10.17
C GLN A 92 17.70 9.07 -11.19
N PRO A 93 18.31 8.10 -11.90
CA PRO A 93 19.21 8.40 -12.99
C PRO A 93 18.56 9.36 -13.99
N PRO A 94 19.29 10.36 -14.51
CA PRO A 94 18.72 11.35 -15.42
C PRO A 94 18.17 10.68 -16.70
N PRO A 95 17.17 11.28 -17.37
CA PRO A 95 16.68 10.79 -18.65
C PRO A 95 17.82 10.60 -19.66
N GLY A 96 17.86 9.46 -20.34
CA GLY A 96 18.92 9.12 -21.29
C GLY A 96 20.18 8.52 -20.66
N PHE A 97 20.19 8.26 -19.35
CA PHE A 97 21.25 7.46 -18.73
C PHE A 97 21.17 6.01 -19.21
N GLU A 98 22.02 5.66 -20.17
CA GLU A 98 22.21 4.29 -20.61
C GLU A 98 23.15 3.55 -19.66
N ILE A 99 22.68 2.43 -19.12
CA ILE A 99 23.51 1.52 -18.35
C ILE A 99 24.44 0.81 -19.34
N GLN A 100 25.65 1.32 -19.51
CA GLN A 100 26.71 0.62 -20.24
C GLN A 100 27.41 -0.34 -19.29
N LYS A 101 28.00 -1.40 -19.84
CA LYS A 101 28.79 -2.38 -19.09
C LYS A 101 29.85 -1.72 -18.20
N ASP A 102 30.38 -0.58 -18.66
CA ASP A 102 31.52 0.13 -18.07
C ASP A 102 31.08 1.36 -17.27
N THR A 103 29.86 1.87 -17.52
CA THR A 103 29.22 2.93 -16.72
C THR A 103 28.36 2.35 -15.60
N HIS A 104 28.52 1.06 -15.29
CA HIS A 104 28.10 0.48 -14.03
C HIS A 104 29.15 0.88 -12.97
N PRO A 105 28.94 1.92 -12.13
CA PRO A 105 29.84 2.23 -11.00
C PRO A 105 29.94 1.10 -9.95
N ILE A 106 29.42 -0.09 -10.25
CA ILE A 106 29.16 -1.23 -9.37
C ILE A 106 29.83 -2.53 -9.86
N MET A 107 30.49 -2.53 -11.02
CA MET A 107 31.28 -3.70 -11.46
C MET A 107 32.59 -3.90 -10.67
N GLY A 108 32.84 -3.11 -9.62
CA GLY A 108 33.77 -3.48 -8.57
C GLY A 108 33.11 -4.48 -7.61
N TYR A 109 33.26 -5.78 -7.87
CA TYR A 109 33.02 -6.91 -6.97
C TYR A 109 31.73 -6.88 -6.11
N VAL A 110 30.70 -7.61 -6.54
CA VAL A 110 29.69 -8.14 -5.59
C VAL A 110 29.52 -9.64 -5.84
N SER A 111 30.20 -10.41 -5.00
CA SER A 111 30.56 -11.81 -5.25
C SER A 111 29.72 -12.85 -4.50
N GLN A 112 28.60 -12.51 -3.84
CA GLN A 112 27.83 -13.51 -3.09
C GLN A 112 26.31 -13.38 -3.22
N TRP A 113 25.75 -14.33 -3.98
CA TRP A 113 24.36 -14.79 -3.94
C TRP A 113 24.02 -15.31 -2.53
N GLY A 114 22.92 -14.86 -1.93
CA GLY A 114 22.40 -15.49 -0.70
C GLY A 114 21.90 -14.59 0.42
N GLY A 115 21.57 -13.31 0.17
CA GLY A 115 20.78 -12.52 1.12
C GLY A 115 21.35 -11.18 1.59
N MET A 116 22.18 -10.50 0.77
CA MET A 116 22.65 -9.14 1.06
C MET A 116 22.54 -8.22 -0.15
N GLU A 117 22.40 -6.93 0.14
CA GLU A 117 22.34 -5.78 -0.77
C GLU A 117 23.27 -5.92 -1.99
N VAL A 118 22.85 -5.40 -3.15
CA VAL A 118 23.58 -5.50 -4.44
C VAL A 118 24.85 -4.64 -4.49
N GLY A 119 25.37 -4.22 -3.32
CA GLY A 119 26.30 -3.11 -3.11
C GLY A 119 25.68 -2.07 -2.17
N ASN A 120 26.52 -1.22 -1.56
CA ASN A 120 26.05 -0.12 -0.69
C ASN A 120 25.01 0.73 -1.44
N GLY A 121 23.77 0.73 -0.96
CA GLY A 121 22.70 1.59 -1.48
C GLY A 121 21.89 1.02 -2.63
N MET A 122 21.77 -0.31 -2.79
CA MET A 122 20.89 -0.91 -3.81
C MET A 122 20.02 -2.07 -3.29
N MET A 123 18.79 -2.17 -3.82
CA MET A 123 17.88 -3.30 -3.56
C MET A 123 17.51 -4.07 -4.83
N PHE A 124 17.42 -5.41 -4.74
CA PHE A 124 16.89 -6.25 -5.82
C PHE A 124 15.38 -6.08 -5.99
N ALA A 125 14.89 -6.41 -7.17
CA ALA A 125 13.45 -6.48 -7.48
C ALA A 125 12.64 -7.29 -6.45
N SER A 126 13.16 -8.44 -6.02
CA SER A 126 12.49 -9.30 -5.05
C SER A 126 12.43 -8.71 -3.64
N ASN A 127 13.22 -7.68 -3.34
CA ASN A 127 13.27 -7.04 -2.02
C ASN A 127 12.36 -5.82 -1.89
N VAL A 128 11.72 -5.40 -2.99
CA VAL A 128 10.87 -4.21 -3.01
C VAL A 128 9.46 -4.56 -3.49
N VAL A 129 8.48 -3.81 -3.01
CA VAL A 129 7.06 -4.04 -3.37
C VAL A 129 6.87 -3.88 -4.89
N ASP A 130 7.40 -2.82 -5.48
CA ASP A 130 7.29 -2.53 -6.92
C ASP A 130 7.91 -3.63 -7.79
N GLY A 131 9.08 -4.15 -7.38
CA GLY A 131 9.75 -5.24 -8.09
C GLY A 131 8.95 -6.54 -8.06
N LEU A 132 8.38 -6.93 -6.91
CA LEU A 132 7.48 -8.10 -6.82
C LEU A 132 6.19 -7.90 -7.64
N VAL A 133 5.60 -6.71 -7.58
CA VAL A 133 4.41 -6.35 -8.36
C VAL A 133 4.67 -6.52 -9.87
N HIS A 134 5.79 -5.99 -10.36
CA HIS A 134 6.16 -6.11 -11.77
C HIS A 134 6.59 -7.53 -12.17
N GLN A 135 7.26 -8.27 -11.28
CA GLN A 135 7.63 -9.67 -11.53
C GLN A 135 6.38 -10.54 -11.73
N LEU A 136 5.35 -10.35 -10.91
CA LEU A 136 4.10 -11.11 -10.97
C LEU A 136 3.15 -10.63 -12.08
N GLY A 137 3.09 -9.31 -12.30
CA GLY A 137 2.23 -8.68 -13.32
C GLY A 137 2.78 -8.79 -14.75
N GLY A 138 4.10 -8.93 -14.90
CA GLY A 138 4.76 -9.15 -16.18
C GLY A 138 4.50 -8.08 -17.24
N LYS A 139 4.54 -8.48 -18.51
CA LYS A 139 4.32 -7.59 -19.67
C LYS A 139 2.90 -7.01 -19.73
N GLU A 140 1.92 -7.70 -19.15
CA GLU A 140 0.54 -7.23 -19.15
C GLU A 140 0.37 -6.01 -18.24
N LEU A 141 0.96 -6.05 -17.03
CA LEU A 141 0.98 -4.88 -16.15
C LEU A 141 1.73 -3.71 -16.80
N GLN A 142 2.86 -3.96 -17.46
CA GLN A 142 3.62 -2.91 -18.16
C GLN A 142 2.77 -2.21 -19.23
N ARG A 143 2.02 -2.96 -20.04
CA ARG A 143 1.12 -2.39 -21.05
C ARG A 143 -0.01 -1.58 -20.40
N ALA A 144 -0.61 -2.09 -19.32
CA ALA A 144 -1.65 -1.37 -18.60
C ALA A 144 -1.15 -0.04 -18.03
N LEU A 145 0.08 -0.01 -17.49
CA LEU A 145 0.68 1.23 -16.97
C LEU A 145 1.05 2.20 -18.09
N GLN A 146 1.57 1.70 -19.22
CA GLN A 146 1.85 2.52 -20.40
C GLN A 146 0.56 3.17 -20.93
N GLN A 147 -0.54 2.41 -21.01
CA GLN A 147 -1.84 2.94 -21.40
C GLN A 147 -2.33 4.02 -20.43
N VAL A 148 -2.16 3.84 -19.12
CA VAL A 148 -2.51 4.87 -18.12
C VAL A 148 -1.72 6.16 -18.34
N LEU A 149 -0.41 6.08 -18.64
CA LEU A 149 0.41 7.26 -18.95
C LEU A 149 -0.04 7.95 -20.24
N GLU A 150 -0.37 7.18 -21.28
CA GLU A 150 -0.90 7.69 -22.54
C GLU A 150 -2.25 8.39 -22.38
N GLU A 151 -3.17 7.80 -21.61
CA GLU A 151 -4.49 8.41 -21.29
C GLU A 151 -4.35 9.72 -20.51
N LEU A 152 -3.32 9.83 -19.68
CA LEU A 152 -2.98 11.05 -18.96
C LEU A 152 -2.22 12.08 -19.82
N GLY A 153 -1.75 11.70 -21.01
CA GLY A 153 -0.93 12.55 -21.87
C GLY A 153 0.44 12.89 -21.27
N VAL A 154 0.98 12.02 -20.41
CA VAL A 154 2.27 12.23 -19.73
C VAL A 154 3.22 11.05 -19.97
N THR A 155 4.52 11.30 -19.89
CA THR A 155 5.55 10.25 -20.01
C THR A 155 5.98 9.68 -18.66
N GLN A 156 5.67 10.39 -17.58
CA GLN A 156 5.92 9.99 -16.19
C GLN A 156 4.97 10.74 -15.25
N LEU A 157 4.71 10.16 -14.09
CA LEU A 157 4.02 10.79 -12.99
C LEU A 157 4.98 11.68 -12.18
N GLN A 158 4.44 12.73 -11.58
CA GLN A 158 5.15 13.55 -10.61
C GLN A 158 5.15 12.89 -9.22
N GLU A 159 6.12 13.25 -8.39
CA GLU A 159 6.12 12.86 -6.97
C GLU A 159 4.83 13.37 -6.30
N GLY A 160 4.26 12.58 -5.37
CA GLY A 160 2.96 12.86 -4.77
C GLY A 160 1.77 12.31 -5.54
N GLN A 161 1.91 11.94 -6.82
CA GLN A 161 0.80 11.43 -7.62
C GLN A 161 0.53 9.94 -7.41
N ALA A 162 -0.70 9.52 -7.69
CA ALA A 162 -1.12 8.13 -7.69
C ALA A 162 -2.09 7.82 -8.84
N VAL A 163 -1.96 6.62 -9.41
CA VAL A 163 -2.86 6.08 -10.45
C VAL A 163 -3.26 4.65 -10.08
N ALA A 164 -4.26 4.08 -10.76
CA ALA A 164 -4.68 2.71 -10.51
C ALA A 164 -4.72 1.86 -11.78
N THR A 165 -4.41 0.58 -11.63
CA THR A 165 -4.65 -0.46 -12.64
C THR A 165 -5.47 -1.60 -12.04
N THR A 166 -6.12 -2.39 -12.91
CA THR A 166 -6.66 -3.69 -12.48
C THR A 166 -5.53 -4.63 -12.11
N ALA A 167 -5.71 -5.41 -11.05
CA ALA A 167 -4.76 -6.44 -10.66
C ALA A 167 -4.88 -7.72 -11.52
N GLN A 168 -5.90 -7.82 -12.38
CA GLN A 168 -6.17 -8.93 -13.28
C GLN A 168 -5.19 -8.97 -14.48
N VAL A 169 -3.90 -8.91 -14.18
CA VAL A 169 -2.79 -8.92 -15.14
C VAL A 169 -1.76 -9.96 -14.74
N GLY A 170 -1.27 -10.70 -15.73
CA GLY A 170 -0.28 -11.76 -15.56
C GLY A 170 -0.71 -12.81 -14.54
N THR A 171 0.20 -13.11 -13.61
CA THR A 171 -0.05 -14.06 -12.51
C THR A 171 -0.43 -13.36 -11.20
N PHE A 172 -0.47 -12.03 -11.20
CA PHE A 172 -0.60 -11.22 -9.99
C PHE A 172 -1.90 -11.54 -9.24
N HIS A 173 -3.08 -11.27 -9.83
CA HIS A 173 -4.37 -11.53 -9.18
C HIS A 173 -4.52 -12.96 -8.67
N LYS A 174 -4.12 -13.96 -9.47
CA LYS A 174 -4.21 -15.38 -9.08
C LYS A 174 -3.34 -15.71 -7.86
N THR A 175 -2.18 -15.06 -7.76
CA THR A 175 -1.20 -15.32 -6.68
C THR A 175 -1.52 -14.55 -5.42
N THR A 176 -2.01 -13.31 -5.56
CA THR A 176 -2.12 -12.32 -4.49
C THR A 176 -3.54 -12.02 -4.10
N GLY A 177 -4.56 -12.37 -4.87
CA GLY A 177 -5.97 -12.12 -4.56
C GLY A 177 -6.41 -10.65 -4.61
N TYR A 178 -5.52 -9.69 -4.86
CA TYR A 178 -5.91 -8.27 -5.00
C TYR A 178 -6.73 -8.04 -6.26
N GLN A 179 -7.67 -7.10 -6.22
CA GLN A 179 -8.49 -6.72 -7.39
C GLN A 179 -7.93 -5.49 -8.11
N TYR A 180 -7.27 -4.58 -7.38
CA TYR A 180 -6.66 -3.37 -7.94
C TYR A 180 -5.28 -3.13 -7.35
N ILE A 181 -4.47 -2.37 -8.09
CA ILE A 181 -3.18 -1.86 -7.65
C ILE A 181 -3.22 -0.34 -7.79
N ILE A 182 -2.96 0.38 -6.70
CA ILE A 182 -2.73 1.83 -6.73
C ILE A 182 -1.22 2.05 -6.78
N HIS A 183 -0.73 2.60 -7.87
CA HIS A 183 0.67 2.95 -8.08
C HIS A 183 0.88 4.40 -7.64
N ALA A 184 1.56 4.60 -6.52
CA ALA A 184 1.82 5.92 -5.96
C ALA A 184 3.31 6.25 -6.03
N VAL A 185 3.66 7.50 -6.33
CA VAL A 185 5.04 7.94 -6.53
C VAL A 185 5.51 8.76 -5.32
N PRO A 186 6.02 8.11 -4.26
CA PRO A 186 6.58 8.84 -3.12
C PRO A 186 7.84 9.61 -3.55
N PRO A 187 8.13 10.76 -2.92
CA PRO A 187 9.33 11.53 -3.20
C PRO A 187 10.60 10.83 -2.71
N PHE A 188 11.77 11.22 -3.21
CA PHE A 188 13.05 10.87 -2.57
C PHE A 188 13.33 11.79 -1.38
N TYR A 189 13.87 11.24 -0.30
CA TYR A 189 14.27 12.02 0.86
C TYR A 189 15.52 12.84 0.55
N GLN A 190 15.38 14.15 0.50
CA GLN A 190 16.50 15.08 0.29
C GLN A 190 17.04 15.53 1.65
N HIS A 191 18.21 15.00 2.05
CA HIS A 191 18.86 15.37 3.32
C HIS A 191 19.28 16.86 3.40
N GLN A 192 19.45 17.53 2.26
CA GLN A 192 20.19 18.80 2.17
C GLN A 192 19.35 20.04 1.87
N ASN A 193 18.07 19.89 1.49
CA ASN A 193 17.23 21.02 1.06
C ASN A 193 16.25 21.51 2.14
N ASN A 194 16.48 21.19 3.42
CA ASN A 194 15.81 21.88 4.53
C ASN A 194 16.33 23.30 4.76
N THR A 195 17.13 23.84 3.82
CA THR A 195 17.31 25.28 3.71
C THR A 195 15.98 25.84 3.24
N THR A 196 15.19 26.36 4.18
CA THR A 196 14.03 27.20 3.88
C THR A 196 14.54 28.28 2.91
N ILE A 197 14.21 28.17 1.63
CA ILE A 197 14.42 29.27 0.70
C ILE A 197 13.40 30.30 1.15
N ILE A 198 13.85 31.25 1.97
CA ILE A 198 13.07 32.43 2.34
C ILE A 198 13.11 33.32 1.09
N ASP A 199 12.25 33.03 0.11
CA ASP A 199 11.93 33.99 -0.92
C ASP A 199 11.00 35.04 -0.31
N ASP A 200 11.45 36.29 -0.38
CA ASP A 200 10.91 37.46 0.34
C ASP A 200 9.52 37.91 -0.15
N ASP A 201 8.78 37.06 -0.86
CA ASP A 201 7.39 37.33 -1.29
C ASP A 201 6.60 36.01 -1.48
N SER A 202 6.11 35.45 -0.37
CA SER A 202 4.96 34.52 -0.30
C SER A 202 5.02 33.15 -0.99
N MET A 203 6.19 32.62 -1.36
CA MET A 203 6.25 31.27 -1.94
C MET A 203 6.22 30.18 -0.84
N VAL A 204 5.08 29.48 -0.73
CA VAL A 204 4.93 28.32 0.18
C VAL A 204 5.88 27.22 -0.29
N THR A 205 6.94 26.95 0.49
CA THR A 205 7.85 25.85 0.21
C THR A 205 7.23 24.54 0.70
N THR A 206 6.81 23.69 -0.24
CA THR A 206 6.29 22.36 0.10
C THR A 206 7.44 21.47 0.54
N THR A 207 7.41 20.99 1.78
CA THR A 207 8.45 20.09 2.28
C THR A 207 8.36 18.70 1.62
N THR A 208 9.47 17.97 1.52
CA THR A 208 9.45 16.57 1.04
C THR A 208 8.48 15.68 1.85
N SER A 209 8.26 16.01 3.13
CA SER A 209 7.28 15.32 3.98
C SER A 209 5.84 15.62 3.58
N GLU A 210 5.54 16.84 3.14
CA GLU A 210 4.22 17.20 2.58
C GLU A 210 3.95 16.50 1.25
N ILE A 211 4.95 16.34 0.38
CA ILE A 211 4.79 15.57 -0.86
C ILE A 211 4.53 14.08 -0.53
N LEU A 212 5.18 13.53 0.50
CA LEU A 212 4.89 12.17 0.97
C LEU A 212 3.47 12.06 1.57
N ALA A 213 3.01 13.06 2.33
CA ALA A 213 1.63 13.12 2.81
C ALA A 213 0.64 13.17 1.63
N GLU A 214 0.94 13.99 0.62
CA GLU A 214 0.16 14.12 -0.61
C GLU A 214 0.08 12.79 -1.37
N THR A 215 1.16 12.00 -1.35
CA THR A 215 1.18 10.64 -1.92
C THR A 215 0.12 9.74 -1.27
N TYR A 216 -0.01 9.77 0.07
CA TYR A 216 -1.05 9.02 0.77
C TYR A 216 -2.44 9.54 0.43
N ARG A 217 -2.66 10.87 0.48
CA ARG A 217 -3.96 11.48 0.17
C ARG A 217 -4.43 11.13 -1.24
N ASN A 218 -3.56 11.28 -2.24
CA ASN A 218 -3.89 10.95 -3.62
C ASN A 218 -4.17 9.46 -3.80
N ALA A 219 -3.46 8.58 -3.10
CA ALA A 219 -3.76 7.15 -3.11
C ALA A 219 -5.17 6.85 -2.53
N LEU A 220 -5.54 7.47 -1.41
CA LEU A 220 -6.90 7.32 -0.84
C LEU A 220 -7.98 7.89 -1.77
N GLN A 221 -7.73 9.03 -2.39
CA GLN A 221 -8.65 9.61 -3.38
C GLN A 221 -8.83 8.72 -4.60
N VAL A 222 -7.76 8.07 -5.10
CA VAL A 222 -7.87 7.05 -6.15
C VAL A 222 -8.75 5.90 -5.68
N ALA A 223 -8.55 5.38 -4.45
CA ALA A 223 -9.38 4.31 -3.91
C ALA A 223 -10.86 4.71 -3.78
N THR A 224 -11.16 5.92 -3.30
CA THR A 224 -12.52 6.46 -3.24
C THR A 224 -13.17 6.54 -4.62
N ARG A 225 -12.43 6.96 -5.65
CA ARG A 225 -12.92 7.00 -7.05
C ARG A 225 -13.15 5.61 -7.65
N LEU A 226 -12.47 4.59 -7.15
CA LEU A 226 -12.72 3.20 -7.57
C LEU A 226 -14.00 2.64 -6.95
N ALA A 227 -14.42 3.12 -5.77
CA ALA A 227 -15.54 2.57 -5.01
C ALA A 227 -16.83 2.35 -5.83
N PRO A 228 -17.33 3.34 -6.62
CA PRO A 228 -18.57 3.14 -7.37
C PRO A 228 -18.44 2.06 -8.46
N LYS A 229 -17.30 2.01 -9.15
CA LYS A 229 -17.03 0.99 -10.19
C LYS A 229 -17.00 -0.41 -9.59
N ILE A 230 -16.41 -0.50 -8.39
CA ILE A 230 -16.30 -1.73 -7.64
C ILE A 230 -17.69 -2.19 -7.17
N GLN A 231 -18.46 -1.29 -6.56
CA GLN A 231 -19.80 -1.57 -6.05
C GLN A 231 -20.76 -1.99 -7.19
N GLN A 232 -20.71 -1.32 -8.34
CA GLN A 232 -21.50 -1.69 -9.52
C GLN A 232 -21.20 -3.14 -9.97
N LYS A 233 -19.93 -3.54 -9.95
CA LYS A 233 -19.51 -4.90 -10.33
C LYS A 233 -19.99 -5.97 -9.34
N MET A 234 -20.16 -5.63 -8.05
CA MET A 234 -20.78 -6.53 -7.07
C MET A 234 -22.25 -6.77 -7.38
N TYR A 235 -23.03 -5.70 -7.52
CA TYR A 235 -24.48 -5.83 -7.75
C TYR A 235 -24.80 -6.56 -9.04
N SER A 236 -24.01 -6.37 -10.11
CA SER A 236 -24.22 -7.12 -11.35
C SER A 236 -24.04 -8.64 -11.20
N ASN A 237 -23.26 -9.09 -10.21
CA ASN A 237 -23.05 -10.52 -9.96
C ASN A 237 -24.13 -11.14 -9.06
N GLN A 238 -24.80 -10.35 -8.21
CA GLN A 238 -25.82 -10.84 -7.26
C GLN A 238 -27.21 -11.02 -7.88
N ASN A 239 -27.53 -10.31 -8.97
CA ASN A 239 -28.84 -10.37 -9.64
C ASN A 239 -29.22 -11.75 -10.23
N HIS A 240 -28.44 -12.81 -10.00
CA HIS A 240 -28.74 -14.16 -10.45
C HIS A 240 -29.15 -15.12 -9.33
N GLN A 241 -29.31 -14.67 -8.07
CA GLN A 241 -29.46 -15.58 -6.93
C GLN A 241 -30.60 -15.32 -5.92
N HIS A 242 -31.45 -14.29 -6.06
CA HIS A 242 -32.51 -14.09 -5.07
C HIS A 242 -33.74 -15.00 -5.28
N HIS A 243 -33.86 -15.97 -4.37
CA HIS A 243 -35.06 -16.72 -4.03
C HIS A 243 -35.82 -15.96 -2.90
N ASP A 244 -37.14 -15.95 -2.98
CA ASP A 244 -38.11 -15.03 -2.33
C ASP A 244 -38.37 -15.18 -0.81
N ASP A 245 -37.44 -15.68 0.01
CA ASP A 245 -37.80 -16.01 1.42
C ASP A 245 -36.99 -15.23 2.48
N ASP A 246 -37.73 -14.53 3.35
CA ASP A 246 -37.44 -14.04 4.72
C ASP A 246 -37.04 -12.56 4.99
N ASP A 247 -37.99 -11.85 5.61
CA ASP A 247 -37.98 -10.47 6.12
C ASP A 247 -37.21 -10.31 7.47
N ASN A 248 -35.88 -10.48 7.50
CA ASN A 248 -35.07 -10.11 8.68
C ASN A 248 -34.29 -8.80 8.44
N ASP A 249 -34.81 -7.70 8.98
CA ASP A 249 -34.39 -6.30 8.75
C ASP A 249 -33.19 -5.79 9.60
N ASP A 250 -32.39 -6.65 10.25
CA ASP A 250 -31.40 -6.20 11.26
C ASP A 250 -29.91 -6.22 10.85
N ASP A 251 -29.55 -6.58 9.60
CA ASP A 251 -28.15 -6.74 9.18
C ASP A 251 -27.55 -5.51 8.44
N ASP A 252 -27.42 -4.38 9.15
CA ASP A 252 -26.75 -3.15 8.68
C ASP A 252 -25.20 -3.29 8.55
N ASP A 253 -24.66 -4.49 8.83
CA ASP A 253 -23.22 -4.78 8.91
C ASP A 253 -22.59 -5.23 7.58
N ASP A 254 -23.38 -5.55 6.55
CA ASP A 254 -22.87 -6.06 5.26
C ASP A 254 -22.45 -4.97 4.25
N ALA A 255 -22.30 -3.75 4.74
CA ALA A 255 -21.89 -2.60 3.94
C ALA A 255 -20.53 -2.84 3.24
N PHE A 256 -20.54 -2.62 1.93
CA PHE A 256 -19.37 -2.60 1.04
C PHE A 256 -18.14 -1.94 1.68
N ARG A 257 -17.00 -2.67 1.72
CA ARG A 257 -15.75 -2.17 2.33
C ARG A 257 -14.56 -2.28 1.39
N ILE A 258 -13.79 -1.20 1.28
CA ILE A 258 -12.49 -1.18 0.60
C ILE A 258 -11.38 -1.44 1.63
N ARG A 259 -10.46 -2.34 1.31
CA ARG A 259 -9.30 -2.65 2.14
C ARG A 259 -8.03 -2.44 1.33
N ILE A 260 -7.26 -1.42 1.71
CA ILE A 260 -5.99 -1.05 1.08
C ILE A 260 -4.86 -1.62 1.92
N ALA A 261 -4.14 -2.60 1.39
CA ALA A 261 -2.90 -3.06 1.98
C ALA A 261 -1.75 -2.15 1.52
N THR A 262 -0.95 -1.64 2.46
CA THR A 262 0.13 -0.71 2.15
C THR A 262 1.41 -1.06 2.91
N PRO A 263 2.60 -0.92 2.29
CA PRO A 263 3.83 -0.77 3.05
C PRO A 263 3.87 0.62 3.71
N LEU A 264 4.91 0.89 4.49
CA LEU A 264 5.22 2.25 4.94
C LEU A 264 5.87 3.03 3.78
N LEU A 265 5.12 3.91 3.12
CA LEU A 265 5.64 4.72 2.01
C LEU A 265 6.79 5.63 2.46
N GLY A 266 7.74 5.88 1.55
CA GLY A 266 8.93 6.69 1.83
C GLY A 266 10.05 5.91 2.56
N ALA A 267 9.70 4.93 3.40
CA ALA A 267 10.68 4.05 4.02
C ALA A 267 11.28 3.08 2.97
N GLY A 268 12.58 2.78 3.08
CA GLY A 268 13.29 1.91 2.14
C GLY A 268 13.94 2.70 0.98
N CYS A 269 13.59 2.38 -0.27
CA CYS A 269 14.31 2.91 -1.45
C CYS A 269 14.33 4.43 -1.52
N ARG A 270 13.26 5.07 -1.02
CA ARG A 270 13.13 6.53 -1.05
C ARG A 270 13.94 7.23 0.03
N GLY A 271 14.53 6.49 0.98
CA GLY A 271 15.51 7.01 1.93
C GLY A 271 14.96 7.86 3.07
N PHE A 272 13.63 7.91 3.28
CA PHE A 272 13.11 8.64 4.45
C PHE A 272 13.59 7.97 5.75
N PRO A 273 14.02 8.77 6.76
CA PRO A 273 14.14 8.27 8.12
C PRO A 273 12.82 7.65 8.54
N THR A 274 12.87 6.43 9.05
CA THR A 274 11.66 5.65 9.35
C THR A 274 10.73 6.38 10.31
N THR A 275 11.27 7.09 11.29
CA THR A 275 10.51 7.92 12.22
C THR A 275 9.72 9.03 11.52
N VAL A 276 10.30 9.65 10.48
CA VAL A 276 9.63 10.68 9.67
C VAL A 276 8.52 10.05 8.82
N ALA A 277 8.79 8.93 8.15
CA ALA A 277 7.79 8.23 7.36
C ALA A 277 6.59 7.75 8.20
N ILE A 278 6.85 7.21 9.41
CA ILE A 278 5.81 6.84 10.38
C ILE A 278 4.96 8.04 10.77
N ARG A 279 5.59 9.16 11.15
CA ARG A 279 4.88 10.38 11.55
C ARG A 279 3.98 10.89 10.42
N VAL A 280 4.52 10.99 9.19
CA VAL A 280 3.75 11.43 8.01
C VAL A 280 2.57 10.50 7.76
N ALA A 281 2.78 9.18 7.80
CA ALA A 281 1.72 8.21 7.59
C ALA A 281 0.61 8.31 8.65
N ALA A 282 0.98 8.37 9.93
CA ALA A 282 0.02 8.50 11.02
C ALA A 282 -0.77 9.81 10.89
N ASP A 283 -0.09 10.95 10.86
CA ASP A 283 -0.70 12.28 10.79
C ASP A 283 -1.64 12.43 9.57
N THR A 284 -1.17 12.01 8.39
CA THR A 284 -1.96 12.13 7.16
C THR A 284 -3.24 11.29 7.23
N LEU A 285 -3.16 10.06 7.75
CA LEU A 285 -4.32 9.17 7.74
C LEU A 285 -5.31 9.47 8.85
N THR A 286 -4.86 9.97 10.01
CA THR A 286 -5.77 10.37 11.09
C THR A 286 -6.52 11.66 10.76
N THR A 287 -5.90 12.56 9.99
CA THR A 287 -6.50 13.84 9.57
C THR A 287 -7.16 13.80 8.19
N TYR A 288 -7.11 12.65 7.49
CA TYR A 288 -7.65 12.55 6.15
C TYR A 288 -9.17 12.71 6.15
N SER A 289 -9.67 13.67 5.38
CA SER A 289 -11.09 13.82 5.07
C SER A 289 -11.30 13.74 3.56
N ALA A 290 -12.28 12.95 3.13
CA ALA A 290 -12.59 12.83 1.71
C ALA A 290 -13.20 14.15 1.17
N PRO A 291 -12.76 14.65 0.00
CA PRO A 291 -13.22 15.94 -0.54
C PRO A 291 -14.74 16.06 -0.72
N SER A 292 -15.43 14.95 -0.98
CA SER A 292 -16.86 14.91 -1.30
C SER A 292 -17.77 14.62 -0.10
N GLY A 293 -17.24 14.47 1.12
CA GLY A 293 -18.00 14.11 2.33
C GLY A 293 -18.53 12.67 2.35
N ASN A 294 -18.78 12.05 1.19
CA ASN A 294 -19.19 10.65 1.09
C ASN A 294 -17.97 9.74 0.90
N MET A 295 -17.39 9.29 2.01
CA MET A 295 -16.26 8.35 2.01
C MET A 295 -16.77 6.91 2.15
N PRO A 296 -16.41 5.98 1.23
CA PRO A 296 -16.74 4.57 1.41
C PRO A 296 -16.10 4.03 2.68
N LYS A 297 -16.72 3.04 3.32
CA LYS A 297 -16.07 2.32 4.43
C LYS A 297 -14.75 1.76 3.91
N MET A 298 -13.64 2.23 4.47
CA MET A 298 -12.29 2.00 4.00
C MET A 298 -11.42 1.52 5.16
N THR A 299 -10.47 0.64 4.88
CA THR A 299 -9.48 0.17 5.84
C THR A 299 -8.10 0.27 5.22
N VAL A 300 -7.20 1.02 5.83
CA VAL A 300 -5.79 1.09 5.44
C VAL A 300 -4.99 0.17 6.35
N ALA A 301 -4.50 -0.94 5.80
CA ALA A 301 -3.80 -1.98 6.52
C ALA A 301 -2.29 -1.91 6.25
N PHE A 302 -1.53 -1.39 7.21
CA PHE A 302 -0.07 -1.35 7.17
C PHE A 302 0.52 -2.73 7.41
N ALA A 303 1.28 -3.21 6.43
CA ALA A 303 1.99 -4.48 6.47
C ALA A 303 3.46 -4.24 6.83
N ILE A 304 3.83 -4.44 8.10
CA ILE A 304 5.17 -4.12 8.62
C ILE A 304 5.83 -5.37 9.23
N PRO A 305 6.84 -5.96 8.57
CA PRO A 305 7.55 -7.15 9.10
C PRO A 305 8.42 -6.83 10.32
N ASP A 306 8.97 -5.62 10.37
CA ASP A 306 9.90 -5.21 11.41
C ASP A 306 9.15 -4.82 12.69
N GLY A 307 9.46 -5.49 13.80
CA GLY A 307 8.78 -5.32 15.08
C GLY A 307 8.93 -3.93 15.68
N ASP A 308 10.10 -3.32 15.55
CA ASP A 308 10.39 -2.00 16.12
C ASP A 308 9.69 -0.90 15.33
N ILE A 309 9.75 -0.96 14.00
CA ILE A 309 9.03 -0.04 13.10
C ILE A 309 7.52 -0.14 13.35
N ARG A 310 7.02 -1.37 13.51
CA ARG A 310 5.61 -1.64 13.78
C ARG A 310 5.17 -1.05 15.12
N GLN A 311 5.95 -1.24 16.19
CA GLN A 311 5.65 -0.67 17.49
C GLN A 311 5.72 0.87 17.47
N GLN A 312 6.67 1.46 16.73
CA GLN A 312 6.73 2.91 16.55
C GLN A 312 5.48 3.45 15.85
N LEU A 313 4.98 2.77 14.81
CA LEU A 313 3.73 3.18 14.14
C LEU A 313 2.51 3.04 15.07
N VAL A 314 2.42 1.96 15.83
CA VAL A 314 1.38 1.78 16.87
C VAL A 314 1.40 2.93 17.87
N ASN A 315 2.59 3.29 18.38
CA ASN A 315 2.75 4.38 19.34
C ASN A 315 2.37 5.73 18.73
N ALA A 316 2.76 6.00 17.47
CA ALA A 316 2.39 7.22 16.77
C ALA A 316 0.86 7.34 16.59
N LEU A 317 0.19 6.27 16.15
CA LEU A 317 -1.27 6.24 15.99
C LEU A 317 -2.00 6.41 17.34
N ASN A 318 -1.52 5.74 18.40
CA ASN A 318 -2.07 5.91 19.74
C ASN A 318 -1.95 7.37 20.23
N GLY A 319 -0.80 8.01 20.00
CA GLY A 319 -0.58 9.41 20.35
C GLY A 319 -1.52 10.38 19.62
N MET A 320 -1.86 10.10 18.36
CA MET A 320 -2.86 10.90 17.62
C MET A 320 -4.27 10.70 18.17
N CYS A 321 -4.62 9.46 18.53
CA CYS A 321 -5.92 9.15 19.10
C CYS A 321 -6.13 9.66 20.53
N ASP A 322 -5.08 9.94 21.28
CA ASP A 322 -5.23 10.51 22.63
C ASP A 322 -5.53 12.02 22.58
N ASN A 323 -5.25 12.68 21.45
CA ASN A 323 -5.56 14.10 21.20
C ASN A 323 -6.97 14.32 20.62
N GLU A 324 -7.54 13.31 19.96
CA GLU A 324 -8.91 13.35 19.41
C GLU A 324 -9.80 12.40 20.22
N THR A 325 -10.93 12.86 20.75
CA THR A 325 -11.86 12.03 21.52
C THR A 325 -12.16 10.72 20.75
N LEU A 326 -12.02 9.54 21.37
CA LEU A 326 -12.15 8.24 20.68
C LEU A 326 -13.58 7.69 20.75
N ILE A 327 -14.04 6.99 19.69
CA ILE A 327 -15.25 6.14 19.77
C ILE A 327 -14.95 4.81 20.46
N ASN A 328 -13.90 4.08 20.08
CA ASN A 328 -13.61 2.73 20.61
C ASN A 328 -12.17 2.27 20.32
N LYS A 329 -11.43 1.81 21.33
CA LYS A 329 -10.16 1.06 21.18
C LYS A 329 -10.45 -0.44 21.32
N GLN A 330 -10.30 -1.22 20.25
CA GLN A 330 -10.35 -2.69 20.32
C GLN A 330 -8.93 -3.26 20.39
N PHE A 331 -8.56 -3.81 21.56
CA PHE A 331 -7.31 -4.52 21.74
C PHE A 331 -7.48 -6.02 21.45
N PHE A 332 -6.66 -6.55 20.57
CA PHE A 332 -6.56 -7.99 20.37
C PHE A 332 -5.46 -8.54 21.29
N LYS A 333 -5.84 -9.38 22.26
CA LYS A 333 -4.85 -10.06 23.12
C LYS A 333 -4.02 -11.01 22.25
N VAL A 334 -2.77 -10.64 22.02
CA VAL A 334 -1.74 -11.49 21.43
C VAL A 334 -1.44 -12.60 22.46
N LYS A 335 -2.03 -13.79 22.27
CA LYS A 335 -1.54 -15.01 22.93
C LYS A 335 -0.16 -15.38 22.39
#